data_AF-A0A4V1Q2J6-F1
#
_entry.id   AF-A0A4V1Q2J6-F1
#
_cell.length_a   1.000
_cell.length_b   1.000
_cell.length_c   1.000
_cell.angle_alpha   90.00
_cell.angle_beta   90.00
_cell.angle_gamma   90.00
#
_symmetry.space_group_name_H-M   'P 1'
#
loop_
_entity.id
_entity.type
_entity.pdbx_description
1 polymer ?
#
loop_
_entity_poly.entity_id
_entity_poly.type
_entity_poly.pdbx_seq_one_letter_code
_entity_poly.pdbx_strand_id
1 'polypeptide(L)'
;MALTKFVAVVYVLLQYLLILSTQSESYIILSRQIVPGERPIDAIVLVPSISRALVQSGEYCKLTYQSLAHFVVDRQIHFYAIPSLESQPIKPIRNVVAFAVDEQQVRKPTPVSNPSLGYSAHVDPIDFCVVKRGGIAMFSLKDRLFYSREIPLPSGTSAVAARRTGRYLCFADRENYNIIDLEEAQLFPILPISQAPPGDNVKIKPHITVISDNEFLILSWTGASTLGLFITGSGDPVRGTLEWSSHPLGISLDYPYITTLLPDGTIEVHGVDLQTINQVIPPPSSASSPPPSPRAPPEVGVSQRLALIASVCGYYVPSSQRAAHLKKVPVKLLRTPTTL
;
A
#
# COMPACT_ATOMS: atom_id res chain seq x y z
N MET A 1 2.91 -5.12 -30.16
CA MET A 1 3.31 -6.33 -29.41
C MET A 1 4.55 -5.96 -28.58
N ALA A 2 4.36 -5.41 -27.38
CA ALA A 2 5.44 -5.05 -26.47
C ALA A 2 5.02 -5.49 -25.06
N LEU A 3 5.71 -6.52 -24.55
CA LEU A 3 5.52 -7.05 -23.21
C LEU A 3 5.91 -5.98 -22.18
N THR A 4 4.95 -5.46 -21.44
CA THR A 4 5.23 -4.67 -20.23
C THR A 4 5.74 -5.61 -19.16
N LYS A 5 7.07 -5.79 -19.09
CA LYS A 5 7.73 -6.31 -17.90
C LYS A 5 7.51 -5.30 -16.78
N PHE A 6 6.69 -5.64 -15.79
CA PHE A 6 6.68 -4.92 -14.51
C PHE A 6 8.00 -5.25 -13.79
N VAL A 7 9.08 -4.58 -14.19
CA VAL A 7 10.19 -4.37 -13.28
C VAL A 7 9.65 -3.35 -12.29
N ALA A 8 9.11 -3.83 -11.18
CA ALA A 8 8.89 -2.98 -10.03
C ALA A 8 10.28 -2.52 -9.57
N VAL A 9 10.78 -1.43 -10.17
CA VAL A 9 11.83 -0.62 -9.58
C VAL A 9 11.15 0.06 -8.40
N VAL A 10 10.93 -0.69 -7.34
CA VAL A 10 10.53 -0.09 -6.08
C VAL A 10 11.79 0.59 -5.59
N TYR A 11 11.83 1.90 -5.77
CA TYR A 11 12.67 2.77 -4.96
C TYR A 11 12.14 2.62 -3.53
N VAL A 12 12.62 1.59 -2.82
CA VAL A 12 12.47 1.49 -1.38
C VAL A 12 13.41 2.54 -0.81
N LEU A 13 12.96 3.79 -0.83
CA LEU A 13 13.56 4.90 -0.12
C LEU A 13 13.31 4.66 1.38
N LEU A 14 14.12 3.77 1.95
CA LEU A 14 14.34 3.77 3.38
C LEU A 14 15.00 5.10 3.74
N GLN A 15 14.56 5.72 4.84
CA GLN A 15 15.38 5.98 6.04
C GLN A 15 14.66 6.95 7.02
N TYR A 16 15.39 7.57 7.93
CA TYR A 16 15.06 8.19 9.23
C TYR A 16 14.46 9.63 9.21
N LEU A 17 14.74 10.58 10.12
CA LEU A 17 14.32 12.01 10.07
C LEU A 17 15.55 12.93 10.33
N LEU A 18 15.81 14.07 9.66
CA LEU A 18 15.31 15.39 10.04
C LEU A 18 15.91 16.58 9.22
N ILE A 19 15.09 17.65 9.18
CA ILE A 19 15.38 19.09 9.04
C ILE A 19 15.41 19.69 7.63
N LEU A 20 14.41 20.57 7.42
CA LEU A 20 14.39 21.78 6.60
C LEU A 20 15.77 22.20 6.04
N SER A 21 16.14 21.65 4.89
CA SER A 21 17.09 22.32 3.99
C SER A 21 16.62 22.11 2.56
N THR A 22 16.59 23.20 1.81
CA THR A 22 16.04 23.33 0.46
C THR A 22 16.93 22.69 -0.63
N GLN A 23 17.71 21.66 -0.27
CA GLN A 23 18.68 21.00 -1.14
C GLN A 23 18.55 19.48 -1.04
N SER A 24 17.71 18.91 -1.89
CA SER A 24 17.50 17.45 -2.00
C SER A 24 18.54 16.83 -2.96
N GLU A 25 19.30 15.85 -2.49
CA GLU A 25 20.31 15.12 -3.26
C GLU A 25 19.74 14.25 -4.39
N SER A 26 20.59 13.94 -5.37
CA SER A 26 20.39 12.86 -6.32
C SER A 26 20.57 11.50 -5.63
N TYR A 27 19.58 10.64 -5.76
CA TYR A 27 19.60 9.29 -5.18
C TYR A 27 20.56 8.36 -5.94
N ILE A 28 21.39 7.61 -5.20
CA ILE A 28 22.14 6.47 -5.74
C ILE A 28 21.42 5.17 -5.34
N ILE A 29 21.28 4.25 -6.28
CA ILE A 29 20.74 2.92 -5.98
C ILE A 29 21.82 2.17 -5.22
N LEU A 30 21.60 1.96 -3.92
CA LEU A 30 22.52 1.22 -3.05
C LEU A 30 22.48 -0.29 -3.32
N SER A 31 21.29 -0.82 -3.62
CA SER A 31 21.05 -2.25 -3.78
C SER A 31 19.89 -2.46 -4.75
N ARG A 32 20.06 -3.42 -5.67
CA ARG A 32 19.00 -3.91 -6.55
C ARG A 32 18.81 -5.38 -6.28
N GLN A 33 17.60 -5.75 -5.89
CA GLN A 33 17.25 -7.13 -5.57
C GLN A 33 16.16 -7.59 -6.54
N ILE A 34 16.28 -8.85 -6.94
CA ILE A 34 15.32 -9.50 -7.83
C ILE A 34 14.66 -10.61 -7.02
N VAL A 35 13.34 -10.59 -6.97
CA VAL A 35 12.57 -11.67 -6.33
C VAL A 35 12.82 -12.97 -7.10
N PRO A 36 12.99 -14.12 -6.43
CA PRO A 36 13.21 -15.39 -7.11
C PRO A 36 12.19 -15.64 -8.24
N GLY A 37 12.69 -16.01 -9.42
CA GLY A 37 11.86 -16.25 -10.61
C GLY A 37 11.40 -14.99 -11.34
N GLU A 38 11.95 -13.80 -11.01
CA GLU A 38 11.57 -12.51 -11.63
C GLU A 38 10.08 -12.20 -11.55
N ARG A 39 9.42 -12.69 -10.49
CA ARG A 39 7.99 -12.54 -10.30
C ARG A 39 7.65 -11.07 -10.02
N PRO A 40 6.56 -10.54 -10.61
CA PRO A 40 6.09 -9.20 -10.29
C PRO A 40 5.75 -9.06 -8.81
N ILE A 41 6.04 -7.87 -8.29
CA ILE A 41 5.77 -7.49 -6.90
C ILE A 41 4.36 -6.92 -6.83
N ASP A 42 3.54 -7.49 -5.94
CA ASP A 42 2.19 -7.02 -5.68
C ASP A 42 2.15 -6.01 -4.53
N ALA A 43 2.94 -6.26 -3.46
CA ALA A 43 2.98 -5.41 -2.28
C ALA A 43 4.32 -5.51 -1.53
N ILE A 44 4.71 -4.42 -0.87
CA ILE A 44 5.85 -4.37 0.04
C ILE A 44 5.40 -3.72 1.33
N VAL A 45 5.72 -4.36 2.46
CA VAL A 45 5.52 -3.80 3.79
C VAL A 45 6.87 -3.71 4.49
N LEU A 46 7.21 -2.50 4.92
CA LEU A 46 8.42 -2.25 5.70
C LEU A 46 8.08 -2.37 7.19
N VAL A 47 8.97 -3.01 7.94
CA VAL A 47 8.83 -3.21 9.37
C VAL A 47 10.13 -2.75 10.04
N PRO A 48 10.27 -1.43 10.27
CA PRO A 48 11.51 -0.84 10.81
C PRO A 48 11.88 -1.39 12.18
N SER A 49 10.89 -1.71 13.02
CA SER A 49 11.05 -2.21 14.39
C SER A 49 11.88 -3.50 14.48
N ILE A 50 11.84 -4.37 13.47
CA ILE A 50 12.64 -5.60 13.40
C ILE A 50 13.65 -5.60 12.24
N SER A 51 13.85 -4.46 11.60
CA SER A 51 14.69 -4.31 10.41
C SER A 51 14.38 -5.36 9.32
N ARG A 52 13.09 -5.49 8.96
CA ARG A 52 12.65 -6.38 7.86
C ARG A 52 11.77 -5.66 6.82
N ALA A 53 11.80 -6.19 5.61
CA ALA A 53 10.83 -5.92 4.56
C ALA A 53 10.15 -7.24 4.15
N LEU A 54 8.82 -7.23 4.11
CA LEU A 54 7.99 -8.33 3.63
C LEU A 54 7.53 -7.99 2.21
N VAL A 55 7.91 -8.82 1.24
CA VAL A 55 7.65 -8.58 -0.18
C VAL A 55 6.74 -9.67 -0.70
N GLN A 56 5.52 -9.30 -1.07
CA GLN A 56 4.59 -10.18 -1.77
C GLN A 56 4.85 -10.13 -3.27
N SER A 57 5.05 -11.30 -3.86
CA SER A 57 5.18 -11.46 -5.31
C SER A 57 4.19 -12.50 -5.83
N GLY A 58 3.81 -12.37 -7.09
CA GLY A 58 2.81 -13.23 -7.73
C GLY A 58 3.23 -13.68 -9.12
N GLU A 59 2.84 -14.88 -9.51
CA GLU A 59 2.95 -15.36 -10.87
C GLU A 59 1.60 -15.24 -11.59
N TYR A 60 1.56 -14.44 -12.66
CA TYR A 60 0.40 -14.31 -13.53
C TYR A 60 0.42 -15.41 -14.58
N CYS A 61 -0.63 -16.23 -14.64
CA CYS A 61 -0.78 -17.19 -15.71
C CYS A 61 -1.34 -16.49 -16.95
N LYS A 62 -0.61 -16.56 -18.06
CA LYS A 62 -1.07 -16.10 -19.38
C LYS A 62 -1.96 -17.16 -20.00
N LEU A 63 -3.24 -17.20 -19.64
CA LEU A 63 -4.23 -17.98 -20.39
C LEU A 63 -5.00 -17.07 -21.35
N THR A 64 -4.61 -17.19 -22.62
CA THR A 64 -5.37 -17.01 -23.87
C THR A 64 -6.18 -15.73 -24.12
N TYR A 65 -6.07 -15.27 -25.36
CA TYR A 65 -6.37 -13.95 -25.94
C TYR A 65 -7.79 -13.36 -25.81
N GLN A 66 -8.70 -13.90 -24.98
CA GLN A 66 -10.11 -13.46 -25.00
C GLN A 66 -10.79 -13.34 -23.63
N SER A 67 -10.07 -13.46 -22.51
CA SER A 67 -10.63 -13.20 -21.19
C SER A 67 -9.69 -12.31 -20.37
N LEU A 68 -10.12 -11.09 -20.04
CA LEU A 68 -9.47 -10.12 -19.15
C LEU A 68 -9.47 -10.58 -17.67
N ALA A 69 -9.25 -11.88 -17.43
CA ALA A 69 -9.07 -12.46 -16.12
C ALA A 69 -7.62 -12.90 -15.97
N HIS A 70 -6.75 -11.97 -15.58
CA HIS A 70 -5.42 -12.31 -15.09
C HIS A 70 -5.57 -13.19 -13.85
N PHE A 71 -5.40 -14.50 -14.03
CA PHE A 71 -5.45 -15.45 -12.92
C PHE A 71 -4.04 -15.53 -12.31
N VAL A 72 -3.90 -15.02 -11.09
CA VAL A 72 -2.66 -15.14 -10.33
C VAL A 72 -2.63 -16.55 -9.72
N VAL A 73 -1.68 -17.38 -10.14
CA VAL A 73 -1.66 -18.80 -9.81
C VAL A 73 -0.87 -19.11 -8.55
N ASP A 74 0.20 -18.36 -8.29
CA ASP A 74 1.05 -18.58 -7.12
C ASP A 74 1.57 -17.24 -6.58
N ARG A 75 1.13 -16.88 -5.37
CA ARG A 75 1.56 -15.69 -4.65
C ARG A 75 2.32 -16.09 -3.39
N GLN A 76 3.46 -15.45 -3.18
CA GLN A 76 4.38 -15.76 -2.11
C GLN A 76 4.86 -14.51 -1.38
N ILE A 77 5.14 -14.64 -0.08
CA ILE A 77 5.81 -13.60 0.72
C ILE A 77 7.27 -13.99 0.93
N HIS A 78 8.17 -13.08 0.58
CA HIS A 78 9.60 -13.17 0.79
C HIS A 78 10.04 -12.18 1.88
N PHE A 79 11.13 -12.50 2.57
CA PHE A 79 11.63 -11.73 3.70
C PHE A 79 13.02 -11.20 3.40
N TYR A 80 13.21 -9.89 3.58
CA TYR A 80 14.48 -9.21 3.34
C TYR A 80 14.89 -8.42 4.58
N ALA A 81 16.19 -8.30 4.83
CA ALA A 81 16.72 -7.38 5.83
C ALA A 81 16.74 -5.96 5.27
N ILE A 82 16.44 -4.97 6.10
CA ILE A 82 16.67 -3.56 5.78
C ILE A 82 17.85 -3.03 6.59
N PRO A 83 18.66 -2.10 6.05
CA PRO A 83 18.46 -1.39 4.79
C PRO A 83 19.04 -2.08 3.54
N SER A 84 19.81 -3.17 3.69
CA SER A 84 20.56 -3.80 2.57
C SER A 84 19.67 -4.48 1.51
N LEU A 85 18.42 -4.80 1.86
CA LEU A 85 17.51 -5.68 1.12
C LEU A 85 18.10 -7.07 0.89
N GLU A 86 18.91 -7.57 1.82
CA GLU A 86 19.46 -8.92 1.72
C GLU A 86 18.40 -9.98 2.03
N SER A 87 18.28 -10.99 1.16
CA SER A 87 17.33 -12.10 1.34
C SER A 87 17.63 -12.85 2.63
N GLN A 88 16.60 -13.05 3.45
CA GLN A 88 16.74 -13.81 4.70
C GLN A 88 16.53 -15.32 4.46
N PRO A 89 17.16 -16.20 5.26
CA PRO A 89 16.99 -17.65 5.16
C PRO A 89 15.66 -18.14 5.75
N ILE A 90 14.57 -17.39 5.52
CA ILE A 90 13.21 -17.72 5.94
C ILE A 90 12.48 -18.28 4.73
N LYS A 91 11.86 -19.46 4.88
CA LYS A 91 11.10 -20.08 3.79
C LYS A 91 9.96 -19.15 3.35
N PRO A 92 9.79 -18.88 2.05
CA PRO A 92 8.68 -18.07 1.56
C PRO A 92 7.33 -18.68 1.93
N ILE A 93 6.39 -17.83 2.35
CA ILE A 93 5.00 -18.26 2.61
C ILE A 93 4.29 -18.35 1.26
N ARG A 94 3.69 -19.50 0.94
CA ARG A 94 3.02 -19.75 -0.35
C ARG A 94 1.50 -19.66 -0.27
N ASN A 95 0.85 -19.64 -1.43
CA ASN A 95 -0.61 -19.60 -1.59
C ASN A 95 -1.25 -18.37 -0.92
N VAL A 96 -0.53 -17.25 -0.95
CA VAL A 96 -0.92 -16.00 -0.31
C VAL A 96 -1.96 -15.29 -1.18
N VAL A 97 -3.13 -15.03 -0.63
CA VAL A 97 -4.14 -14.22 -1.32
C VAL A 97 -3.95 -12.74 -0.97
N ALA A 98 -3.81 -12.44 0.31
CA ALA A 98 -3.45 -11.13 0.83
C ALA A 98 -2.70 -11.32 2.15
N PHE A 99 -2.01 -10.29 2.63
CA PHE A 99 -1.45 -10.30 3.98
C PHE A 99 -1.57 -8.92 4.61
N ALA A 100 -1.60 -8.89 5.94
CA ALA A 100 -1.65 -7.67 6.71
C ALA A 100 -0.76 -7.81 7.94
N VAL A 101 0.24 -6.93 8.04
CA VAL A 101 1.02 -6.72 9.26
C VAL A 101 0.21 -5.81 10.17
N ASP A 102 0.31 -6.02 11.48
CA ASP A 102 -0.33 -5.13 12.45
C ASP A 102 0.18 -3.68 12.27
N GLU A 103 -0.72 -2.77 11.93
CA GLU A 103 -0.43 -1.37 11.65
C GLU A 103 0.29 -0.70 12.83
N GLN A 104 -0.07 -1.05 14.07
CA GLN A 104 0.58 -0.51 15.27
C GLN A 104 2.08 -0.84 15.31
N GLN A 105 2.45 -2.02 14.80
CA GLN A 105 3.83 -2.48 14.77
C GLN A 105 4.59 -1.98 13.54
N VAL A 106 3.90 -1.72 12.43
CA VAL A 106 4.47 -1.06 11.24
C VAL A 106 4.86 0.38 11.56
N ARG A 107 4.08 1.07 12.38
CA ARG A 107 4.34 2.45 12.82
C ARG A 107 5.46 2.57 13.88
N LYS A 108 5.92 1.45 14.47
CA LYS A 108 7.03 1.49 15.44
C LYS A 108 8.35 1.85 14.73
N PRO A 109 9.11 2.84 15.24
CA PRO A 109 10.40 3.20 14.65
C PRO A 109 11.43 2.07 14.82
N THR A 110 12.52 2.07 14.03
CA THR A 110 13.67 1.19 14.29
C THR A 110 14.21 1.47 15.71
N PRO A 111 14.51 0.42 16.47
CA PRO A 111 15.00 0.56 17.83
C PRO A 111 16.33 1.32 17.83
N VAL A 112 16.40 2.41 18.61
CA VAL A 112 17.65 3.17 18.79
C VAL A 112 18.45 2.47 19.90
N SER A 113 19.45 1.68 19.53
CA SER A 113 20.40 1.17 20.51
C SER A 113 21.35 2.29 20.91
N ASN A 114 21.37 2.68 22.19
CA ASN A 114 22.40 3.57 22.72
C ASN A 114 23.42 2.75 23.51
N PRO A 115 24.53 2.31 22.89
CA PRO A 115 25.55 1.51 23.57
C PRO A 115 26.20 2.24 24.76
N SER A 116 26.12 3.57 24.81
CA SER A 116 26.62 4.42 25.91
C SER A 116 25.84 4.27 27.22
N LEU A 117 24.57 3.85 27.16
CA LEU A 117 23.67 3.76 28.32
C LEU A 117 23.41 2.30 28.75
N GLY A 118 24.06 1.31 28.12
CA GLY A 118 23.98 -0.09 28.54
C GLY A 118 22.63 -0.80 28.30
N TYR A 119 21.64 -0.14 27.69
CA TYR A 119 20.37 -0.77 27.31
C TYR A 119 20.41 -1.24 25.85
N SER A 120 20.27 -2.55 25.62
CA SER A 120 19.85 -3.06 24.31
C SER A 120 18.37 -2.76 24.14
N ALA A 121 17.99 -2.05 23.09
CA ALA A 121 16.57 -1.84 22.81
C ALA A 121 15.89 -3.21 22.64
N HIS A 122 14.91 -3.52 23.50
CA HIS A 122 14.17 -4.78 23.40
C HIS A 122 13.37 -4.76 22.09
N VAL A 123 13.69 -5.69 21.20
CA VAL A 123 13.00 -5.83 19.92
C VAL A 123 11.90 -6.85 20.07
N ASP A 124 10.66 -6.38 20.10
CA ASP A 124 9.48 -7.24 20.12
C ASP A 124 9.26 -7.89 18.75
N PRO A 125 8.80 -9.14 18.69
CA PRO A 125 8.35 -9.73 17.44
C PRO A 125 7.14 -8.94 16.88
N ILE A 126 6.97 -9.01 15.57
CA ILE A 126 5.76 -8.50 14.91
C ILE A 126 4.81 -9.62 14.57
N ASP A 127 3.52 -9.35 14.67
CA ASP A 127 2.45 -10.24 14.30
C ASP A 127 1.81 -9.77 13.00
N PHE A 128 1.52 -10.74 12.14
CA PHE A 128 0.86 -10.51 10.88
C PHE A 128 -0.01 -11.70 10.52
N CYS A 129 -0.99 -11.46 9.67
CA CYS A 129 -1.87 -12.50 9.18
C CYS A 129 -1.73 -12.64 7.67
N VAL A 130 -1.85 -13.87 7.19
CA VAL A 130 -1.82 -14.24 5.78
C VAL A 130 -3.16 -14.85 5.42
N VAL A 131 -3.90 -14.16 4.57
CA VAL A 131 -5.15 -14.67 4.01
C VAL A 131 -4.81 -15.67 2.91
N LYS A 132 -5.32 -16.88 3.02
CA LYS A 132 -5.27 -17.95 2.03
C LYS A 132 -6.70 -18.25 1.55
N ARG A 133 -6.85 -19.11 0.55
CA ARG A 133 -8.17 -19.49 0.01
C ARG A 133 -9.11 -20.16 1.01
N GLY A 134 -8.56 -20.86 2.01
CA GLY A 134 -9.36 -21.63 3.00
C GLY A 134 -9.31 -21.08 4.42
N GLY A 135 -8.51 -20.05 4.68
CA GLY A 135 -8.30 -19.59 6.05
C GLY A 135 -7.30 -18.43 6.15
N ILE A 136 -7.21 -17.88 7.35
CA ILE A 136 -6.28 -16.83 7.73
C ILE A 136 -5.24 -17.43 8.67
N ALA A 137 -4.01 -17.56 8.18
CA ALA A 137 -2.89 -18.06 8.96
C ALA A 137 -2.20 -16.93 9.72
N MET A 138 -1.99 -17.12 11.02
CA MET A 138 -1.40 -16.16 11.93
C MET A 138 0.09 -16.46 12.13
N PHE A 139 0.92 -15.44 11.97
CA PHE A 139 2.37 -15.54 12.09
C PHE A 139 2.94 -14.48 13.04
N SER A 140 4.04 -14.84 13.68
CA SER A 140 4.89 -13.92 14.44
C SER A 140 6.31 -13.97 13.89
N LEU A 141 6.95 -12.83 13.71
CA LEU A 141 8.27 -12.70 13.09
C LEU A 141 9.19 -11.79 13.90
N LYS A 142 10.38 -12.30 14.18
CA LYS A 142 11.55 -11.53 14.64
C LYS A 142 12.77 -12.01 13.84
N ASP A 143 13.53 -12.94 14.40
CA ASP A 143 14.62 -13.63 13.72
C ASP A 143 14.14 -14.87 12.96
N ARG A 144 13.12 -15.53 13.51
CA ARG A 144 12.48 -16.70 12.94
C ARG A 144 10.99 -16.43 12.76
N LEU A 145 10.42 -17.10 11.75
CA LEU A 145 8.99 -17.09 11.49
C LEU A 145 8.32 -18.19 12.32
N PHE A 146 7.36 -17.80 13.15
CA PHE A 146 6.54 -18.69 13.95
C PHE A 146 5.11 -18.69 13.43
N TYR A 147 4.56 -19.88 13.20
CA TYR A 147 3.14 -20.06 12.92
C TYR A 147 2.40 -20.26 14.24
N SER A 148 1.32 -19.51 14.46
CA SER A 148 0.51 -19.58 15.67
C SER A 148 -0.72 -20.47 15.49
N ARG A 149 -1.63 -20.07 14.59
CA ARG A 149 -2.90 -20.77 14.31
C ARG A 149 -3.48 -20.33 12.97
N GLU A 150 -4.56 -20.98 12.55
CA GLU A 150 -5.31 -20.64 11.34
C GLU A 150 -6.81 -20.55 11.65
N ILE A 151 -7.44 -19.46 11.20
CA ILE A 151 -8.88 -19.23 11.32
C ILE A 151 -9.52 -19.67 9.99
N PRO A 152 -10.43 -20.66 9.97
CA PRO A 152 -11.05 -21.11 8.73
C PRO A 152 -11.93 -19.99 8.15
N LEU A 153 -11.92 -19.87 6.82
CA LEU A 153 -12.80 -18.95 6.09
C LEU A 153 -13.90 -19.72 5.36
N PRO A 154 -15.12 -19.14 5.22
CA PRO A 154 -16.15 -19.71 4.38
C PRO A 154 -15.65 -19.97 2.96
N SER A 155 -16.09 -21.08 2.36
CA SER A 155 -15.67 -21.46 1.00
C SER A 155 -16.01 -20.36 0.00
N GLY A 156 -15.05 -19.99 -0.86
CA GLY A 156 -15.22 -18.90 -1.84
C GLY A 156 -14.77 -17.52 -1.36
N THR A 157 -14.48 -17.36 -0.06
CA THR A 157 -13.91 -16.11 0.47
C THR A 157 -12.49 -15.92 -0.08
N SER A 158 -12.30 -14.87 -0.87
CA SER A 158 -10.99 -14.53 -1.42
C SER A 158 -10.75 -13.05 -1.20
N ALA A 159 -9.94 -12.72 -0.20
CA ALA A 159 -9.59 -11.33 0.05
C ALA A 159 -8.86 -10.70 -1.14
N VAL A 160 -9.16 -9.46 -1.44
CA VAL A 160 -8.42 -8.64 -2.43
C VAL A 160 -7.68 -7.49 -1.76
N ALA A 161 -8.12 -7.09 -0.57
CA ALA A 161 -7.44 -6.13 0.30
C ALA A 161 -7.60 -6.56 1.75
N ALA A 162 -6.58 -6.31 2.58
CA ALA A 162 -6.61 -6.60 4.01
C ALA A 162 -5.76 -5.58 4.77
N ARG A 163 -6.23 -5.18 5.96
CA ARG A 163 -5.52 -4.35 6.93
C ARG A 163 -5.81 -4.83 8.34
N ARG A 164 -4.79 -4.85 9.18
CA ARG A 164 -4.86 -5.32 10.56
C ARG A 164 -4.47 -4.20 11.51
N THR A 165 -5.19 -4.07 12.61
CA THR A 165 -4.75 -3.31 13.79
C THR A 165 -5.11 -4.09 15.04
N GLY A 166 -4.11 -4.40 15.86
CA GLY A 166 -4.28 -5.23 17.06
C GLY A 166 -4.93 -6.60 16.76
N ARG A 167 -6.06 -6.87 17.42
CA ARG A 167 -6.84 -8.12 17.27
C ARG A 167 -7.80 -8.13 16.09
N TYR A 168 -7.98 -7.00 15.39
CA TYR A 168 -8.99 -6.90 14.33
C TYR A 168 -8.35 -6.92 12.95
N LEU A 169 -8.94 -7.70 12.05
CA LEU A 169 -8.61 -7.72 10.63
C LEU A 169 -9.81 -7.21 9.84
N CYS A 170 -9.63 -6.10 9.14
CA CYS A 170 -10.57 -5.66 8.11
C CYS A 170 -10.07 -6.15 6.75
N PHE A 171 -10.92 -6.86 6.02
CA PHE A 171 -10.58 -7.32 4.68
C PHE A 171 -11.78 -7.20 3.73
N ALA A 172 -11.49 -7.01 2.45
CA ALA A 172 -12.49 -7.00 1.40
C ALA A 172 -12.41 -8.29 0.62
N ASP A 173 -13.52 -9.02 0.48
CA ASP A 173 -13.65 -10.09 -0.49
C ASP A 173 -14.05 -9.52 -1.87
N ARG A 174 -14.79 -10.27 -2.69
CA ARG A 174 -15.21 -9.79 -4.02
C ARG A 174 -16.44 -8.87 -3.96
N GLU A 175 -17.21 -8.93 -2.90
CA GLU A 175 -18.51 -8.30 -2.77
C GLU A 175 -18.59 -7.42 -1.53
N ASN A 176 -18.03 -7.85 -0.40
CA ASN A 176 -18.20 -7.20 0.90
C ASN A 176 -16.86 -6.87 1.58
N TYR A 177 -16.89 -5.80 2.37
CA TYR A 177 -15.98 -5.62 3.49
C TYR A 177 -16.42 -6.50 4.65
N ASN A 178 -15.45 -7.15 5.28
CA ASN A 178 -15.64 -8.03 6.41
C ASN A 178 -14.68 -7.63 7.52
N ILE A 179 -15.12 -7.84 8.75
CA ILE A 179 -14.27 -7.75 9.93
C ILE A 179 -14.13 -9.15 10.52
N ILE A 180 -12.92 -9.46 10.95
CA ILE A 180 -12.63 -10.62 11.77
C ILE A 180 -12.05 -10.15 13.10
N ASP A 181 -12.64 -10.65 14.18
CA ASP A 181 -11.95 -10.71 15.47
C ASP A 181 -11.01 -11.90 15.42
N LEU A 182 -9.71 -11.61 15.40
CA LEU A 182 -8.70 -12.65 15.30
C LEU A 182 -8.72 -13.50 16.57
N GLU A 183 -8.91 -12.95 17.76
CA GLU A 183 -8.91 -13.70 19.03
C GLU A 183 -10.11 -14.64 19.16
N GLU A 184 -11.32 -14.14 18.97
CA GLU A 184 -12.55 -14.97 19.05
C GLU A 184 -12.79 -15.81 17.80
N ALA A 185 -12.03 -15.59 16.72
CA ALA A 185 -12.25 -16.19 15.41
C ALA A 185 -13.68 -15.96 14.87
N GLN A 186 -14.22 -14.77 15.12
CA GLN A 186 -15.56 -14.36 14.67
C GLN A 186 -15.46 -13.48 13.43
N LEU A 187 -16.17 -13.88 12.37
CA LEU A 187 -16.26 -13.15 11.11
C LEU A 187 -17.66 -12.58 10.95
N PHE A 188 -17.74 -11.33 10.52
CA PHE A 188 -19.02 -10.73 10.13
C PHE A 188 -18.84 -9.75 8.96
N PRO A 189 -19.75 -9.77 7.98
CA PRO A 189 -19.77 -8.80 6.89
C PRO A 189 -20.26 -7.43 7.40
N ILE A 190 -19.71 -6.36 6.85
CA ILE A 190 -20.04 -4.97 7.22
C ILE A 190 -20.90 -4.33 6.15
N LEU A 191 -20.36 -4.23 4.94
CA LEU A 191 -20.96 -3.47 3.87
C LEU A 191 -20.45 -3.96 2.52
N PRO A 192 -21.29 -3.94 1.47
CA PRO A 192 -20.82 -4.17 0.11
C PRO A 192 -19.77 -3.14 -0.34
N ILE A 193 -18.85 -3.58 -1.21
CA ILE A 193 -17.85 -2.73 -1.88
C ILE A 193 -18.53 -1.76 -2.87
N SER A 194 -19.63 -2.22 -3.48
CA SER A 194 -20.46 -1.45 -4.40
C SER A 194 -21.94 -1.63 -4.06
N GLN A 195 -22.64 -0.50 -3.92
CA GLN A 195 -24.09 -0.37 -3.75
C GLN A 195 -24.74 0.18 -5.02
N ALA A 196 -24.00 0.23 -6.13
CA ALA A 196 -24.52 0.72 -7.40
C ALA A 196 -25.74 -0.12 -7.84
N PRO A 197 -26.70 0.47 -8.56
CA PRO A 197 -27.87 -0.24 -9.03
C PRO A 197 -27.52 -1.52 -9.83
N PRO A 198 -28.35 -2.57 -9.75
CA PRO A 198 -28.14 -3.79 -10.52
C PRO A 198 -28.02 -3.48 -12.01
N GLY A 199 -26.89 -3.86 -12.63
CA GLY A 199 -26.56 -3.58 -14.02
C GLY A 199 -25.29 -2.73 -14.21
N ASP A 200 -24.86 -2.02 -13.17
CA ASP A 200 -23.56 -1.37 -13.14
C ASP A 200 -22.46 -2.41 -12.87
N ASN A 201 -21.86 -2.93 -13.95
CA ASN A 201 -20.83 -3.98 -13.88
C ASN A 201 -19.41 -3.42 -13.63
N VAL A 202 -19.30 -2.22 -13.06
CA VAL A 202 -18.01 -1.61 -12.75
C VAL A 202 -17.34 -2.36 -11.60
N LYS A 203 -16.14 -2.90 -11.87
CA LYS A 203 -15.30 -3.52 -10.84
C LYS A 203 -14.63 -2.43 -10.02
N ILE A 204 -15.04 -2.30 -8.77
CA ILE A 204 -14.51 -1.34 -7.82
C ILE A 204 -13.33 -1.95 -7.05
N LYS A 205 -12.23 -1.20 -6.95
CA LYS A 205 -11.08 -1.58 -6.13
C LYS A 205 -11.39 -1.25 -4.68
N PRO A 206 -11.41 -2.21 -3.75
CA PRO A 206 -11.67 -1.88 -2.35
C PRO A 206 -10.50 -1.12 -1.73
N HIS A 207 -10.85 -0.21 -0.82
CA HIS A 207 -9.89 0.58 -0.05
C HIS A 207 -10.18 0.43 1.44
N ILE A 208 -9.13 0.08 2.19
CA ILE A 208 -9.17 -0.09 3.64
C ILE A 208 -7.97 0.67 4.19
N THR A 209 -8.23 1.61 5.10
CA THR A 209 -7.20 2.43 5.76
C THR A 209 -7.38 2.33 7.27
N VAL A 210 -6.30 2.05 8.00
CA VAL A 210 -6.33 2.04 9.47
C VAL A 210 -6.18 3.47 9.99
N ILE A 211 -7.21 3.97 10.68
CA ILE A 211 -7.24 5.32 11.22
C ILE A 211 -6.59 5.35 12.61
N SER A 212 -7.01 4.45 13.49
CA SER A 212 -6.51 4.32 14.86
C SER A 212 -6.48 2.84 15.30
N ASP A 213 -6.18 2.59 16.57
CA ASP A 213 -5.97 1.24 17.12
C ASP A 213 -7.17 0.31 16.96
N ASN A 214 -8.38 0.86 16.85
CA ASN A 214 -9.62 0.09 16.66
C ASN A 214 -10.53 0.75 15.62
N GLU A 215 -9.97 1.44 14.62
CA GLU A 215 -10.76 2.21 13.66
C GLU A 215 -10.24 2.02 12.24
N PHE A 216 -11.15 1.71 11.32
CA PHE A 216 -10.89 1.58 9.91
C PHE A 216 -11.75 2.57 9.12
N LEU A 217 -11.20 3.09 8.04
CA LEU A 217 -11.94 3.75 6.97
C LEU A 217 -12.07 2.80 5.79
N ILE A 218 -13.31 2.54 5.37
CA ILE A 218 -13.64 1.77 4.17
C ILE A 218 -14.38 2.63 3.16
N LEU A 219 -14.24 2.32 1.87
CA LEU A 219 -14.88 3.07 0.78
C LEU A 219 -15.93 2.22 0.04
N SER A 220 -17.15 2.73 -0.08
CA SER A 220 -18.26 2.09 -0.79
C SER A 220 -18.70 2.94 -1.98
N TRP A 221 -18.75 2.33 -3.17
CA TRP A 221 -19.25 2.98 -4.38
C TRP A 221 -20.78 2.98 -4.41
N THR A 222 -21.42 4.10 -4.76
CA THR A 222 -22.89 4.23 -4.81
C THR A 222 -23.45 4.18 -6.24
N GLY A 223 -22.59 4.06 -7.26
CA GLY A 223 -22.98 4.21 -8.67
C GLY A 223 -22.75 5.62 -9.22
N ALA A 224 -22.71 6.63 -8.35
CA ALA A 224 -22.47 8.03 -8.73
C ALA A 224 -21.38 8.71 -7.91
N SER A 225 -21.26 8.38 -6.62
CA SER A 225 -20.26 8.91 -5.69
C SER A 225 -19.65 7.79 -4.84
N THR A 226 -18.60 8.08 -4.09
CA THR A 226 -18.05 7.15 -3.09
C THR A 226 -18.28 7.68 -1.70
N LEU A 227 -18.80 6.83 -0.84
CA LEU A 227 -18.95 7.09 0.58
C LEU A 227 -17.81 6.44 1.36
N GLY A 228 -17.19 7.20 2.26
CA GLY A 228 -16.21 6.74 3.23
C GLY A 228 -16.85 6.57 4.59
N LEU A 229 -16.68 5.39 5.17
CA LEU A 229 -17.27 5.04 6.46
C LEU A 229 -16.17 4.68 7.46
N PHE A 230 -16.23 5.32 8.63
CA PHE A 230 -15.38 5.01 9.76
C PHE A 230 -16.06 3.97 10.63
N ILE A 231 -15.44 2.80 10.76
CA ILE A 231 -15.98 1.65 11.50
C ILE A 231 -14.99 1.18 12.56
N THR A 232 -15.50 0.64 13.67
CA THR A 232 -14.67 -0.06 14.65
C THR A 232 -14.25 -1.45 14.18
N GLY A 233 -13.36 -2.09 14.94
CA GLY A 233 -13.14 -3.54 14.88
C GLY A 233 -14.34 -4.40 15.31
N SER A 234 -15.41 -3.81 15.87
CA SER A 234 -16.72 -4.46 16.04
C SER A 234 -17.68 -4.20 14.88
N GLY A 235 -17.29 -3.39 13.89
CA GLY A 235 -18.12 -3.03 12.74
C GLY A 235 -19.07 -1.86 12.97
N ASP A 236 -19.04 -1.25 14.15
CA ASP A 236 -19.94 -0.14 14.49
C ASP A 236 -19.42 1.16 13.86
N PRO A 237 -20.29 1.99 13.25
CA PRO A 237 -19.88 3.29 12.73
C PRO A 237 -19.52 4.25 13.88
N VAL A 238 -18.38 4.94 13.76
CA VAL A 238 -17.85 5.81 14.85
C VAL A 238 -17.84 7.30 14.54
N ARG A 239 -17.92 7.66 13.26
CA ARG A 239 -17.95 9.06 12.82
C ARG A 239 -18.97 9.22 11.70
N GLY A 240 -19.24 10.45 11.29
CA GLY A 240 -19.99 10.71 10.04
C GLY A 240 -19.23 10.22 8.80
N THR A 241 -19.76 10.50 7.63
CA THR A 241 -19.23 9.97 6.37
C THR A 241 -18.33 10.98 5.65
N LEU A 242 -17.34 10.49 4.91
CA LEU A 242 -16.69 11.26 3.85
C LEU A 242 -17.37 10.97 2.52
N GLU A 243 -17.38 11.94 1.61
CA GLU A 243 -17.93 11.75 0.27
C GLU A 243 -16.95 12.25 -0.79
N TRP A 244 -16.79 11.46 -1.85
CA TRP A 244 -16.06 11.83 -3.05
C TRP A 244 -16.97 11.74 -4.28
N SER A 245 -16.83 12.68 -5.20
CA SER A 245 -17.57 12.73 -6.47
C SER A 245 -17.32 11.54 -7.39
N SER A 246 -16.26 10.77 -7.14
CA SER A 246 -15.89 9.58 -7.90
C SER A 246 -15.11 8.61 -7.01
N HIS A 247 -14.98 7.35 -7.44
CA HIS A 247 -14.23 6.36 -6.67
C HIS A 247 -12.71 6.63 -6.70
N PRO A 248 -12.06 6.87 -5.54
CA PRO A 248 -10.64 7.18 -5.51
C PRO A 248 -9.76 6.08 -6.12
N LEU A 249 -8.72 6.47 -6.85
CA LEU A 249 -7.67 5.56 -7.33
C LEU A 249 -6.72 5.13 -6.20
N GLY A 250 -6.51 6.02 -5.23
CA GLY A 250 -5.64 5.81 -4.08
C GLY A 250 -6.07 6.68 -2.90
N ILE A 251 -5.77 6.18 -1.71
CA ILE A 251 -6.02 6.83 -0.43
C ILE A 251 -4.79 6.69 0.46
N SER A 252 -4.49 7.74 1.22
CA SER A 252 -3.39 7.79 2.17
C SER A 252 -3.83 8.52 3.41
N LEU A 253 -3.47 8.01 4.58
CA LEU A 253 -3.65 8.68 5.86
C LEU A 253 -2.33 9.33 6.28
N ASP A 254 -2.40 10.62 6.61
CA ASP A 254 -1.40 11.35 7.35
C ASP A 254 -2.13 12.12 8.45
N TYR A 255 -2.36 11.46 9.59
CA TYR A 255 -3.30 11.92 10.60
C TYR A 255 -2.98 13.36 11.06
N PRO A 256 -3.96 14.28 11.09
CA PRO A 256 -5.42 14.06 11.03
C PRO A 256 -6.04 14.16 9.63
N TYR A 257 -5.27 14.01 8.56
CA TYR A 257 -5.73 14.21 7.19
C TYR A 257 -5.76 12.92 6.37
N ILE A 258 -6.80 12.79 5.55
CA ILE A 258 -6.90 11.77 4.50
C ILE A 258 -6.68 12.47 3.17
N THR A 259 -5.69 11.99 2.43
CA THR A 259 -5.41 12.43 1.07
C THR A 259 -5.92 11.38 0.10
N THR A 260 -6.67 11.79 -0.92
CA THR A 260 -7.17 10.92 -1.99
C THR A 260 -6.74 11.41 -3.36
N LEU A 261 -6.52 10.47 -4.29
CA LEU A 261 -6.31 10.74 -5.71
C LEU A 261 -7.54 10.28 -6.48
N LEU A 262 -8.23 11.22 -7.14
CA LEU A 262 -9.40 10.94 -7.97
C LEU A 262 -9.01 10.58 -9.41
N PRO A 263 -9.89 9.92 -10.18
CA PRO A 263 -9.63 9.50 -11.56
C PRO A 263 -9.32 10.65 -12.54
N ASP A 264 -9.84 11.84 -12.29
CA ASP A 264 -9.57 13.06 -13.06
C ASP A 264 -8.19 13.67 -12.75
N GLY A 265 -7.44 13.08 -11.81
CA GLY A 265 -6.14 13.57 -11.36
C GLY A 265 -6.23 14.63 -10.27
N THR A 266 -7.42 14.99 -9.79
CA THR A 266 -7.61 15.86 -8.63
C THR A 266 -7.13 15.15 -7.37
N ILE A 267 -6.46 15.89 -6.49
CA ILE A 267 -6.16 15.43 -5.13
C ILE A 267 -7.07 16.17 -4.18
N GLU A 268 -7.76 15.44 -3.31
CA GLU A 268 -8.54 16.04 -2.22
C GLU A 268 -7.90 15.68 -0.87
N VAL A 269 -7.92 16.64 0.05
CA VAL A 269 -7.46 16.47 1.42
C VAL A 269 -8.65 16.73 2.34
N HIS A 270 -9.04 15.69 3.06
CA HIS A 270 -10.17 15.68 3.98
C HIS A 270 -9.65 15.59 5.42
N GLY A 271 -10.26 16.32 6.34
CA GLY A 271 -9.96 16.21 7.78
C GLY A 271 -10.72 15.04 8.39
N VAL A 272 -10.04 14.17 9.15
CA VAL A 272 -10.66 13.02 9.83
C VAL A 272 -11.67 13.45 10.90
N ASP A 273 -11.35 14.51 11.65
CA ASP A 273 -12.15 14.93 12.80
C ASP A 273 -13.35 15.79 12.40
N LEU A 274 -13.17 16.72 11.47
CA LEU A 274 -14.22 17.63 11.00
C LEU A 274 -15.01 17.08 9.81
N GLN A 275 -14.46 16.08 9.11
CA GLN A 275 -15.12 15.41 7.98
C GLN A 275 -15.45 16.36 6.82
N THR A 276 -14.63 17.41 6.69
CA THR A 276 -14.73 18.43 5.64
C THR A 276 -13.55 18.36 4.69
N ILE A 277 -13.76 18.79 3.46
CA ILE A 277 -12.67 19.04 2.51
C ILE A 277 -11.88 20.26 2.98
N ASN A 278 -10.62 20.04 3.34
CA ASN A 278 -9.68 21.08 3.74
C ASN A 278 -8.95 21.68 2.54
N GLN A 279 -8.65 20.85 1.52
CA GLN A 279 -7.91 21.30 0.35
C GLN A 279 -8.29 20.47 -0.88
N VAL A 280 -8.31 21.15 -2.03
CA VAL A 280 -8.42 20.52 -3.35
C VAL A 280 -7.25 21.00 -4.20
N ILE A 281 -6.47 20.06 -4.73
CA ILE A 281 -5.34 20.32 -5.62
C ILE A 281 -5.71 19.82 -7.02
N PRO A 282 -5.96 20.73 -7.99
CA PRO A 282 -6.41 20.35 -9.32
C PRO A 282 -5.35 19.51 -10.06
N PRO A 283 -5.75 18.79 -11.12
CA PRO A 283 -4.81 18.11 -11.99
C PRO A 283 -3.84 19.12 -12.61
N PRO A 284 -2.58 18.72 -12.91
CA PRO A 284 -1.62 19.62 -13.52
C PRO A 284 -2.10 20.06 -14.91
N SER A 285 -2.27 21.37 -15.09
CA SER A 285 -2.64 21.97 -16.37
C SER A 285 -1.52 21.83 -17.40
N SER A 286 -1.87 21.48 -18.65
CA SER A 286 -0.95 21.46 -19.80
C SER A 286 -0.33 22.83 -20.16
N ALA A 287 -0.80 23.92 -19.53
CA ALA A 287 -0.38 25.30 -19.80
C ALA A 287 0.92 25.74 -19.08
N SER A 288 1.46 24.94 -18.14
CA SER A 288 2.73 25.29 -17.46
C SER A 288 3.98 24.75 -18.17
N SER A 289 3.81 24.15 -19.36
CA SER A 289 4.93 23.74 -20.21
C SER A 289 5.46 24.98 -20.95
N PRO A 290 6.76 25.33 -20.84
CA PRO A 290 7.34 26.35 -21.71
C PRO A 290 7.12 25.96 -23.19
N PRO A 291 6.99 26.94 -24.11
CA PRO A 291 6.71 26.64 -25.50
C PRO A 291 7.72 25.63 -26.06
N PRO A 292 7.26 24.60 -26.79
CA PRO A 292 8.13 23.54 -27.26
C PRO A 292 9.21 24.14 -28.14
N SER A 293 10.47 23.85 -27.81
CA SER A 293 11.58 24.16 -28.71
C SER A 293 11.35 23.44 -30.05
N PRO A 294 11.56 24.08 -31.21
CA PRO A 294 11.25 23.53 -32.53
C PRO A 294 12.06 22.28 -32.95
N ARG A 295 12.84 21.70 -32.02
CA ARG A 295 13.63 20.46 -32.20
C ARG A 295 13.20 19.31 -31.28
N ALA A 296 12.17 19.48 -30.45
CA ALA A 296 11.70 18.40 -29.58
C ALA A 296 10.78 17.42 -30.34
N PRO A 297 10.97 16.10 -30.18
CA PRO A 297 10.02 15.10 -30.70
C PRO A 297 8.63 15.31 -30.07
N PRO A 298 7.54 14.88 -30.75
CA PRO A 298 6.18 15.11 -30.28
C PRO A 298 6.01 14.63 -28.83
N GLU A 299 5.64 15.56 -27.94
CA GLU A 299 5.46 15.28 -26.53
C GLU A 299 4.27 14.32 -26.33
N VAL A 300 4.59 13.09 -25.93
CA VAL A 300 3.60 12.09 -25.54
C VAL A 300 3.04 12.45 -24.17
N GLY A 301 1.83 13.00 -24.16
CA GLY A 301 0.82 12.83 -23.10
C GLY A 301 1.04 13.62 -21.80
N VAL A 302 -0.06 14.25 -21.38
CA VAL A 302 -0.31 14.96 -20.11
C VAL A 302 0.46 14.38 -18.91
N SER A 303 0.99 15.25 -18.05
CA SER A 303 1.59 14.91 -16.75
C SER A 303 0.59 14.23 -15.81
N GLN A 304 0.23 12.97 -16.07
CA GLN A 304 -0.79 12.26 -15.31
C GLN A 304 -0.23 11.83 -13.94
N ARG A 305 -0.95 12.14 -12.87
CA ARG A 305 -0.68 11.58 -11.53
C ARG A 305 -1.02 10.09 -11.58
N LEU A 306 -0.06 9.22 -11.28
CA LEU A 306 -0.21 7.77 -11.44
C LEU A 306 -0.70 7.07 -10.17
N ALA A 307 -0.22 7.51 -9.02
CA ALA A 307 -0.51 6.88 -7.75
C ALA A 307 -0.32 7.86 -6.60
N LEU A 308 -1.03 7.60 -5.51
CA LEU A 308 -0.78 8.18 -4.20
C LEU A 308 -0.18 7.10 -3.31
N ILE A 309 0.97 7.38 -2.71
CA ILE A 309 1.70 6.43 -1.86
C ILE A 309 1.93 7.10 -0.50
N ALA A 310 1.42 6.47 0.55
CA ALA A 310 1.73 6.82 1.92
C ALA A 310 3.13 6.35 2.27
N SER A 311 3.92 7.17 2.95
CA SER A 311 5.15 6.71 3.61
C SER A 311 4.92 6.70 5.10
N VAL A 312 4.69 5.51 5.67
CA VAL A 312 4.61 5.33 7.12
C VAL A 312 5.98 5.70 7.69
N CYS A 313 6.04 6.79 8.45
CA CYS A 313 7.26 7.44 8.97
C CYS A 313 7.99 8.43 8.03
N GLY A 314 7.36 8.89 6.93
CA GLY A 314 7.91 9.94 6.05
C GLY A 314 8.95 9.46 5.04
N TYR A 315 9.57 10.39 4.31
CA TYR A 315 10.67 10.12 3.37
C TYR A 315 11.99 10.61 3.99
N TYR A 316 13.08 9.85 3.87
CA TYR A 316 14.40 10.30 4.33
C TYR A 316 15.47 10.26 3.26
N VAL A 317 16.46 11.13 3.44
CA VAL A 317 17.59 11.35 2.54
C VAL A 317 18.90 11.01 3.28
N PRO A 318 19.72 10.06 2.79
CA PRO A 318 20.88 9.54 3.51
C PRO A 318 22.10 10.45 3.70
N SER A 319 22.21 11.61 3.05
CA SER A 319 23.49 12.33 3.00
C SER A 319 23.33 13.86 2.99
N SER A 320 24.24 14.51 3.70
CA SER A 320 24.55 15.94 3.62
C SER A 320 25.91 16.19 2.95
N GLN A 321 26.57 15.14 2.45
CA GLN A 321 27.87 15.25 1.80
C GLN A 321 27.72 15.86 0.40
N ARG A 322 28.38 17.00 0.17
CA ARG A 322 28.48 17.70 -1.14
C ARG A 322 27.21 18.42 -1.61
N ALA A 323 26.41 18.96 -0.69
CA ALA A 323 25.27 19.84 -1.00
C ALA A 323 25.62 21.03 -1.95
N ALA A 324 26.87 21.49 -1.93
CA ALA A 324 27.36 22.55 -2.82
C ALA A 324 27.54 22.15 -4.30
N HIS A 325 27.47 20.85 -4.64
CA HIS A 325 27.71 20.34 -6.01
C HIS A 325 26.43 19.91 -6.74
N LEU A 326 25.26 20.26 -6.23
CA LEU A 326 23.97 19.84 -6.76
C LEU A 326 23.63 20.51 -8.11
N LYS A 327 23.09 19.72 -9.06
CA LYS A 327 22.51 20.20 -10.32
C LYS A 327 21.21 19.44 -10.61
N LYS A 328 20.19 20.12 -11.12
CA LYS A 328 18.92 19.48 -11.54
C LYS A 328 19.20 18.53 -12.71
N VAL A 329 18.79 17.26 -12.59
CA VAL A 329 18.89 16.26 -13.66
C VAL A 329 17.50 15.73 -14.00
N PRO A 330 17.05 15.83 -15.27
CA PRO A 330 15.79 15.24 -15.69
C PRO A 330 15.90 13.72 -15.72
N VAL A 331 15.11 13.02 -14.90
CA VAL A 331 15.00 11.56 -14.91
C VAL A 331 13.72 11.17 -15.65
N LYS A 332 13.86 10.36 -16.70
CA LYS A 332 12.70 9.79 -17.41
C LYS A 332 12.13 8.64 -16.59
N LEU A 333 10.97 8.84 -15.97
CA LEU A 333 10.20 7.74 -15.39
C LEU A 333 9.65 6.87 -16.51
N LEU A 334 9.71 5.54 -16.33
CA LEU A 334 9.11 4.58 -17.27
C LEU A 334 7.59 4.78 -17.26
N ARG A 335 7.05 5.37 -18.32
CA ARG A 335 5.61 5.56 -18.52
C ARG A 335 5.04 4.29 -19.16
N THR A 336 3.97 3.75 -18.60
CA THR A 336 3.17 2.71 -19.27
C THR A 336 2.51 3.34 -20.50
N PRO A 337 2.53 2.70 -21.69
CA PRO A 337 1.71 3.17 -22.81
C PRO A 337 0.24 2.90 -22.49
N THR A 338 -0.58 3.95 -22.45
CA THR A 338 -2.04 3.84 -22.42
C THR A 338 -2.47 3.18 -23.73
N THR A 339 -3.03 1.97 -23.66
CA THR A 339 -3.76 1.39 -24.78
C THR A 339 -5.16 2.00 -24.76
N LEU A 340 -5.50 2.72 -25.82
CA LEU A 340 -6.85 3.25 -26.09
C LEU A 340 -7.83 2.11 -26.33
#